data_AF-A0A7S1U2Z9-F1
#
_entry.id   AF-A0A7S1U2Z9-F1
#
_cell.length_a   1.000
_cell.length_b   1.000
_cell.length_c   1.000
_cell.angle_alpha   90.00
_cell.angle_beta   90.00
_cell.angle_gamma   90.00
#
_symmetry.space_group_name_H-M   'P 1'
#
loop_
_entity.id
_entity.type
_entity.pdbx_description
1 polymer ?
#
loop_
_entity_poly.entity_id
_entity_poly.type
_entity_poly.pdbx_seq_one_letter_code
_entity_poly.pdbx_strand_id
1 'polypeptide(L)'
;QAGGLTLNPFSKAKRLEYDHPALKEIESLVGLSEEALLKRQYQRAQATNQTNRAMEKEIELKELYLDAHGGMFNFQQCSVLRTPDEYASVCWIGKEAAAANMRVWSDKPIVQSLTEIDDPKVAKAAVRTFKSMLGFAGDKRFAYPDTLVTDIIGDGIGDEDLRVDIFAMIMKQLTQNPNQKSADRYWALLMICLLHFPPGPALENYVHIFIRKHAPGPYKEELTRQCHKAAYVNVAASPPTAEMIPELLSSAGIVDPRAARLSGAFNR
;
A
#
# COMPACT_ATOMS: atom_id res chain seq x y z
N GLN A 1 31.42 40.65 -21.00
CA GLN A 1 31.95 39.51 -20.23
C GLN A 1 30.91 38.39 -20.32
N ALA A 2 31.02 37.52 -21.32
CA ALA A 2 30.12 36.38 -21.46
C ALA A 2 30.66 35.24 -20.58
N GLY A 3 29.89 34.87 -19.55
CA GLY A 3 30.24 33.76 -18.66
C GLY A 3 30.41 32.49 -19.48
N GLY A 4 31.64 32.01 -19.58
CA GLY A 4 31.95 30.74 -20.23
C GLY A 4 31.25 29.63 -19.47
N LEU A 5 30.18 29.10 -20.04
CA LEU A 5 29.62 27.81 -19.65
C LEU A 5 30.75 26.79 -19.80
N THR A 6 31.34 26.39 -18.66
CA THR A 6 32.31 25.32 -18.59
C THR A 6 31.64 24.07 -19.15
N LEU A 7 32.02 23.69 -20.37
CA LEU A 7 31.55 22.46 -20.97
C LEU A 7 31.83 21.31 -20.02
N ASN A 8 30.82 20.45 -19.79
CA ASN A 8 31.04 19.24 -19.02
C ASN A 8 32.17 18.41 -19.68
N PRO A 9 32.92 17.62 -18.91
CA PRO A 9 34.09 16.90 -19.42
C PRO A 9 33.81 16.05 -20.67
N PHE A 10 32.62 15.45 -20.74
CA PHE A 10 32.18 14.65 -21.89
C PHE A 10 32.04 15.48 -23.18
N SER A 11 31.37 16.63 -23.08
CA SER A 11 31.16 17.55 -24.21
C SER A 11 32.48 18.17 -24.68
N LYS A 12 33.41 18.41 -23.74
CA LYS A 12 34.77 18.88 -24.05
C LYS A 12 35.58 17.79 -24.77
N ALA A 13 35.52 16.54 -24.31
CA ALA A 13 36.21 15.41 -24.94
C ALA A 13 35.71 15.15 -26.37
N LYS A 14 34.39 15.25 -26.60
CA LYS A 14 33.78 15.11 -27.94
C LYS A 14 34.23 16.23 -28.90
N ARG A 15 34.31 17.48 -28.42
CA ARG A 15 34.81 18.61 -29.23
C ARG A 15 36.28 18.50 -29.62
N LEU A 16 37.07 17.81 -28.81
CA LEU A 16 38.48 17.55 -29.08
C LEU A 16 38.70 16.25 -29.89
N GLU A 17 37.61 15.66 -30.41
CA GLU A 17 37.63 14.43 -31.23
C GLU A 17 38.38 13.28 -30.54
N TYR A 18 38.29 13.21 -29.20
CA TYR A 18 38.92 12.15 -28.44
C TYR A 18 38.21 10.82 -28.74
N ASP A 19 38.92 9.83 -29.30
CA ASP A 19 38.36 8.51 -29.58
C ASP A 19 38.77 7.53 -28.48
N HIS A 20 37.83 7.24 -27.58
CA HIS A 20 38.03 6.30 -26.49
C HIS A 20 36.75 5.46 -26.28
N PRO A 21 36.85 4.14 -26.05
CA PRO A 21 35.67 3.28 -25.81
C PRO A 21 34.74 3.80 -24.71
N ALA A 22 35.31 4.37 -23.64
CA ALA A 22 34.52 4.97 -22.56
C ALA A 22 33.66 6.16 -23.01
N LEU A 23 34.03 6.91 -24.05
CA LEU A 23 33.18 7.98 -24.57
C LEU A 23 31.96 7.39 -25.29
N LYS A 24 32.14 6.33 -26.09
CA LYS A 24 31.02 5.60 -26.70
C LYS A 24 30.10 5.01 -25.63
N GLU A 25 30.66 4.49 -24.54
CA GLU A 25 29.88 4.02 -23.40
C GLU A 25 29.10 5.16 -22.73
N ILE A 26 29.73 6.29 -22.40
CA ILE A 26 29.04 7.45 -21.80
C ILE A 26 27.93 7.95 -22.71
N GLU A 27 28.19 8.05 -24.01
CA GLU A 27 27.22 8.49 -25.02
C GLU A 27 26.00 7.55 -25.07
N SER A 28 26.25 6.24 -25.02
CA SER A 28 25.18 5.23 -24.93
C SER A 28 24.37 5.34 -23.64
N LEU A 29 25.00 5.70 -22.51
CA LEU A 29 24.35 5.82 -21.21
C LEU A 29 23.49 7.09 -21.10
N VAL A 30 23.99 8.22 -21.63
CA VAL A 30 23.27 9.50 -21.63
C VAL A 30 22.04 9.44 -22.54
N GLY A 31 22.03 8.58 -23.56
CA GLY A 31 20.89 8.37 -24.45
C GLY A 31 19.81 7.40 -23.92
N LEU A 32 20.00 6.77 -22.76
CA LEU A 32 19.01 5.84 -22.22
C LEU A 32 17.76 6.58 -21.72
N SER A 33 16.59 5.93 -21.86
CA SER A 33 15.40 6.36 -21.14
C SER A 33 15.60 6.20 -19.62
N GLU A 34 14.82 6.95 -18.83
CA GLU A 34 14.83 6.83 -17.37
C GLU A 34 14.61 5.38 -16.91
N GLU A 35 13.64 4.68 -17.51
CA GLU A 35 13.39 3.26 -17.24
C GLU A 35 14.61 2.38 -17.53
N ALA A 36 15.26 2.56 -18.70
CA ALA A 36 16.42 1.77 -19.08
C ALA A 36 17.62 2.04 -18.16
N LEU A 37 17.79 3.30 -17.75
CA LEU A 37 18.79 3.70 -16.77
C LEU A 37 18.55 3.05 -15.40
N LEU A 38 17.31 3.09 -14.91
CA LEU A 38 16.92 2.47 -13.64
C LEU A 38 17.12 0.95 -13.65
N LYS A 39 16.71 0.27 -14.73
CA LYS A 39 16.95 -1.17 -14.92
C LYS A 39 18.44 -1.51 -14.87
N ARG A 40 19.29 -0.71 -15.51
CA ARG A 40 20.75 -0.90 -15.45
C ARG A 40 21.30 -0.67 -14.05
N GLN A 41 20.83 0.37 -13.34
CA GLN A 41 21.24 0.64 -11.96
C GLN A 41 20.82 -0.49 -11.00
N TYR A 42 19.61 -1.02 -11.17
CA TYR A 42 19.11 -2.18 -10.44
C TYR A 42 19.98 -3.43 -10.66
N GLN A 43 20.22 -3.80 -11.93
CA GLN A 43 21.08 -4.93 -12.29
C GLN A 43 22.49 -4.79 -11.72
N ARG A 44 23.05 -3.57 -11.76
CA ARG A 44 24.38 -3.31 -11.19
C ARG A 44 24.38 -3.45 -9.67
N ALA A 45 23.34 -2.97 -8.98
CA ALA A 45 23.21 -3.09 -7.54
C ALA A 45 23.09 -4.56 -7.10
N GLN A 46 22.34 -5.39 -7.84
CA GLN A 46 22.28 -6.83 -7.61
C GLN A 46 23.64 -7.49 -7.81
N ALA A 47 24.32 -7.21 -8.93
CA ALA A 47 25.63 -7.79 -9.25
C ALA A 47 26.73 -7.44 -8.21
N THR A 48 26.56 -6.35 -7.47
CA THR A 48 27.48 -5.92 -6.40
C THR A 48 26.95 -6.19 -4.99
N ASN A 49 25.87 -6.97 -4.84
CA ASN A 49 25.23 -7.31 -3.56
C ASN A 49 24.81 -6.08 -2.73
N GLN A 50 24.44 -4.97 -3.39
CA GLN A 50 23.91 -3.76 -2.76
C GLN A 50 22.39 -3.86 -2.60
N THR A 51 21.92 -4.67 -1.66
CA THR A 51 20.50 -5.01 -1.47
C THR A 51 19.60 -3.78 -1.30
N ASN A 52 19.96 -2.84 -0.43
CA ASN A 52 19.18 -1.60 -0.21
C ASN A 52 19.05 -0.77 -1.50
N ARG A 53 20.14 -0.65 -2.26
CA ARG A 53 20.13 0.09 -3.52
C ARG A 53 19.28 -0.62 -4.58
N ALA A 54 19.32 -1.95 -4.62
CA ALA A 54 18.48 -2.72 -5.54
C ALA A 54 16.99 -2.49 -5.22
N MET A 55 16.61 -2.57 -3.94
CA MET A 55 15.25 -2.26 -3.48
C MET A 55 14.82 -0.84 -3.88
N GLU A 56 15.65 0.17 -3.61
CA GLU A 56 15.35 1.57 -4.00
C GLU A 56 15.10 1.71 -5.51
N LYS A 57 15.90 1.06 -6.35
CA LYS A 57 15.72 1.14 -7.81
C LYS A 57 14.48 0.40 -8.30
N GLU A 58 14.11 -0.67 -7.64
CA GLU A 58 12.86 -1.39 -7.95
C GLU A 58 11.63 -0.58 -7.54
N ILE A 59 11.70 0.12 -6.40
CA ILE A 59 10.67 1.09 -5.99
C ILE A 59 10.54 2.21 -7.03
N GLU A 60 11.65 2.79 -7.50
CA GLU A 60 11.63 3.83 -8.54
C GLU A 60 11.04 3.32 -9.87
N LEU A 61 11.38 2.10 -10.28
CA LEU A 61 10.78 1.46 -11.47
C LEU A 61 9.26 1.26 -11.31
N LYS A 62 8.82 0.87 -10.11
CA LYS A 62 7.40 0.71 -9.80
C LYS A 62 6.66 2.04 -9.81
N GLU A 63 7.25 3.09 -9.24
CA GLU A 63 6.70 4.44 -9.28
C GLU A 63 6.51 4.91 -10.73
N LEU A 64 7.51 4.73 -11.58
CA LEU A 64 7.44 5.06 -13.01
C LEU A 64 6.31 4.28 -13.73
N TYR A 65 6.18 2.98 -13.43
CA TYR A 65 5.09 2.17 -13.98
C TYR A 65 3.71 2.68 -13.53
N LEU A 66 3.55 2.96 -12.24
CA LEU A 66 2.30 3.47 -11.66
C LEU A 66 1.96 4.87 -12.16
N ASP A 67 2.94 5.71 -12.49
CA ASP A 67 2.71 7.02 -13.10
C ASP A 67 2.19 6.90 -14.53
N ALA A 68 2.78 6.00 -15.32
CA ALA A 68 2.35 5.74 -16.70
C ALA A 68 1.01 4.99 -16.78
N HIS A 69 0.73 4.09 -15.83
CA HIS A 69 -0.36 3.11 -15.95
C HIS A 69 -1.38 3.15 -14.80
N GLY A 70 -1.23 4.07 -13.85
CA GLY A 70 -2.06 4.14 -12.64
C GLY A 70 -3.56 4.29 -12.89
N GLY A 71 -3.95 4.76 -14.08
CA GLY A 71 -5.34 4.82 -14.52
C GLY A 71 -6.03 3.45 -14.57
N MET A 72 -5.27 2.36 -14.78
CA MET A 72 -5.81 1.00 -14.89
C MET A 72 -6.22 0.42 -13.52
N PHE A 73 -5.64 0.91 -12.43
CA PHE A 73 -5.84 0.34 -11.09
C PHE A 73 -6.89 1.13 -10.30
N ASN A 74 -8.14 1.12 -10.80
CA ASN A 74 -9.28 1.71 -10.11
C ASN A 74 -9.96 0.68 -9.20
N PHE A 75 -10.06 0.95 -7.89
CA PHE A 75 -10.71 0.06 -6.93
C PHE A 75 -12.18 -0.25 -7.30
N GLN A 76 -12.91 0.72 -7.86
CA GLN A 76 -14.30 0.50 -8.28
C GLN A 76 -14.44 -0.45 -9.48
N GLN A 77 -13.35 -0.71 -10.20
CA GLN A 77 -13.26 -1.61 -11.35
C GLN A 77 -12.22 -2.72 -11.12
N CYS A 78 -11.90 -3.01 -9.85
CA CYS A 78 -10.86 -3.96 -9.50
C CYS A 78 -11.27 -5.38 -9.91
N SER A 79 -10.49 -5.98 -10.81
CA SER A 79 -10.72 -7.33 -11.36
C SER A 79 -10.49 -8.46 -10.37
N VAL A 80 -9.86 -8.18 -9.22
CA VAL A 80 -9.63 -9.15 -8.14
C VAL A 80 -10.89 -9.36 -7.30
N LEU A 81 -11.80 -8.38 -7.29
CA LEU A 81 -13.05 -8.46 -6.55
C LEU A 81 -14.09 -9.22 -7.36
N ARG A 82 -14.99 -9.91 -6.67
CA ARG A 82 -16.24 -10.39 -7.24
C ARG A 82 -16.99 -9.26 -7.94
N THR A 83 -17.82 -9.62 -8.90
CA THR A 83 -18.84 -8.72 -9.40
C THR A 83 -19.90 -8.47 -8.31
N PRO A 84 -20.63 -7.34 -8.36
CA PRO A 84 -21.71 -7.07 -7.42
C PRO A 84 -22.80 -8.16 -7.40
N ASP A 85 -23.06 -8.78 -8.56
CA ASP A 85 -24.06 -9.84 -8.69
C ASP A 85 -23.61 -11.16 -8.03
N GLU A 86 -22.35 -11.55 -8.22
CA GLU A 86 -21.75 -12.70 -7.54
C GLU A 86 -21.71 -12.46 -6.03
N TYR A 87 -21.28 -11.27 -5.60
CA TYR A 87 -21.24 -10.89 -4.19
C TYR A 87 -22.61 -10.93 -3.53
N ALA A 88 -23.66 -10.50 -4.22
CA ALA A 88 -25.01 -10.51 -3.68
C ALA A 88 -25.77 -11.83 -3.92
N SER A 89 -25.18 -12.82 -4.61
CA SER A 89 -25.84 -14.10 -4.94
C SER A 89 -26.29 -14.90 -3.72
N VAL A 90 -25.59 -14.75 -2.59
CA VAL A 90 -25.93 -15.41 -1.31
C VAL A 90 -27.10 -14.75 -0.57
N CYS A 91 -27.61 -13.61 -1.07
CA CYS A 91 -28.70 -12.87 -0.44
C CYS A 91 -30.06 -13.25 -1.03
N TRP A 92 -30.91 -13.83 -0.20
CA TRP A 92 -32.35 -14.03 -0.44
C TRP A 92 -33.19 -12.75 -0.34
N ILE A 93 -32.81 -11.80 0.51
CA ILE A 93 -33.50 -10.51 0.71
C ILE A 93 -32.46 -9.39 0.63
N GLY A 94 -32.81 -8.27 -0.02
CA GLY A 94 -31.94 -7.10 -0.10
C GLY A 94 -30.73 -7.26 -1.02
N LYS A 95 -30.84 -8.13 -2.05
CA LYS A 95 -29.78 -8.39 -3.04
C LYS A 95 -29.26 -7.10 -3.68
N GLU A 96 -30.16 -6.23 -4.14
CA GLU A 96 -29.80 -4.95 -4.75
C GLU A 96 -29.00 -4.06 -3.80
N ALA A 97 -29.41 -3.97 -2.53
CA ALA A 97 -28.70 -3.19 -1.52
C ALA A 97 -27.33 -3.80 -1.20
N ALA A 98 -27.19 -5.13 -1.15
CA ALA A 98 -25.91 -5.79 -0.94
C ALA A 98 -24.94 -5.54 -2.11
N ALA A 99 -25.43 -5.64 -3.35
CA ALA A 99 -24.65 -5.36 -4.56
C ALA A 99 -24.20 -3.89 -4.62
N ALA A 100 -25.13 -2.94 -4.43
CA ALA A 100 -24.85 -1.51 -4.48
C ALA A 100 -23.85 -1.08 -3.40
N ASN A 101 -23.93 -1.68 -2.21
CA ASN A 101 -23.03 -1.36 -1.11
C ASN A 101 -21.72 -2.16 -1.14
N MET A 102 -21.46 -3.04 -2.11
CA MET A 102 -20.30 -3.93 -2.10
C MET A 102 -18.97 -3.17 -1.96
N ARG A 103 -18.78 -2.07 -2.71
CA ARG A 103 -17.49 -1.36 -2.83
C ARG A 103 -17.42 0.00 -2.13
N VAL A 104 -18.40 0.29 -1.28
CA VAL A 104 -18.49 1.54 -0.51
C VAL A 104 -18.68 1.23 0.97
N TRP A 105 -18.38 2.19 1.84
CA TRP A 105 -18.52 2.03 3.29
C TRP A 105 -19.92 1.58 3.69
N SER A 106 -19.98 0.72 4.70
CA SER A 106 -21.22 0.23 5.32
C SER A 106 -20.96 -0.08 6.79
N ASP A 107 -21.93 0.25 7.65
CA ASP A 107 -21.96 -0.14 9.06
C ASP A 107 -22.52 -1.56 9.27
N LYS A 108 -23.00 -2.20 8.20
CA LYS A 108 -23.48 -3.58 8.18
C LYS A 108 -22.36 -4.55 7.80
N PRO A 109 -22.32 -5.76 8.40
CA PRO A 109 -21.37 -6.79 8.00
C PRO A 109 -21.50 -7.15 6.52
N ILE A 110 -20.39 -7.51 5.88
CA ILE A 110 -20.40 -8.12 4.55
C ILE A 110 -21.18 -9.44 4.54
N VAL A 111 -21.79 -9.74 3.40
CA VAL A 111 -22.62 -10.96 3.23
C VAL A 111 -21.79 -12.19 2.86
N GLN A 112 -20.64 -11.98 2.22
CA GLN A 112 -19.55 -12.94 1.97
C GLN A 112 -18.24 -12.16 1.71
N SER A 113 -17.12 -12.83 1.42
CA SER A 113 -15.86 -12.14 1.08
C SER A 113 -16.00 -11.27 -0.18
N LEU A 114 -15.13 -10.28 -0.35
CA LEU A 114 -15.11 -9.43 -1.55
C LEU A 114 -14.34 -10.10 -2.70
N THR A 115 -13.35 -10.92 -2.38
CA THR A 115 -12.60 -11.77 -3.33
C THR A 115 -13.09 -13.21 -3.32
N GLU A 116 -12.76 -13.96 -4.37
CA GLU A 116 -12.99 -15.41 -4.40
C GLU A 116 -12.06 -16.11 -3.39
N ILE A 117 -12.66 -16.97 -2.55
CA ILE A 117 -11.96 -17.76 -1.53
C ILE A 117 -12.55 -19.16 -1.58
N ASP A 118 -11.73 -20.14 -1.92
CA ASP A 118 -12.18 -21.52 -2.14
C ASP A 118 -12.47 -22.26 -0.83
N ASP A 119 -11.64 -22.07 0.21
CA ASP A 119 -11.87 -22.71 1.51
C ASP A 119 -13.08 -22.07 2.22
N PRO A 120 -14.17 -22.83 2.46
CA PRO A 120 -15.35 -22.30 3.14
C PRO A 120 -15.08 -21.83 4.58
N LYS A 121 -14.03 -22.35 5.24
CA LYS A 121 -13.62 -21.89 6.57
C LYS A 121 -13.00 -20.50 6.51
N VAL A 122 -12.15 -20.26 5.51
CA VAL A 122 -11.51 -18.96 5.27
C VAL A 122 -12.55 -17.93 4.81
N ALA A 123 -13.48 -18.32 3.93
CA ALA A 123 -14.59 -17.47 3.52
C ALA A 123 -15.49 -17.04 4.71
N LYS A 124 -15.73 -17.95 5.67
CA LYS A 124 -16.42 -17.61 6.92
C LYS A 124 -15.57 -16.71 7.83
N ALA A 125 -14.26 -16.91 7.85
CA ALA A 125 -13.33 -16.06 8.58
C ALA A 125 -13.39 -14.62 8.06
N ALA A 126 -13.42 -14.39 6.75
CA ALA A 126 -13.56 -13.04 6.16
C ALA A 126 -14.75 -12.24 6.74
N VAL A 127 -15.93 -12.87 6.85
CA VAL A 127 -17.11 -12.22 7.44
C VAL A 127 -16.91 -11.92 8.93
N ARG A 128 -16.19 -12.76 9.67
CA ARG A 128 -15.82 -12.50 11.07
C ARG A 128 -14.81 -11.36 11.16
N THR A 129 -13.75 -11.39 10.35
CA THR A 129 -12.71 -10.36 10.29
C THR A 129 -13.31 -9.00 9.98
N PHE A 130 -14.27 -8.92 9.04
CA PHE A 130 -14.97 -7.68 8.75
C PHE A 130 -15.76 -7.14 9.96
N LYS A 131 -16.37 -8.01 10.77
CA LYS A 131 -17.04 -7.57 12.02
C LYS A 131 -16.03 -7.01 13.02
N SER A 132 -14.84 -7.63 13.13
CA SER A 132 -13.74 -7.10 13.93
C SER A 132 -13.29 -5.73 13.42
N MET A 133 -13.21 -5.53 12.11
CA MET A 133 -12.90 -4.23 11.51
C MET A 133 -13.94 -3.16 11.84
N LEU A 134 -15.24 -3.48 11.75
CA LEU A 134 -16.31 -2.56 12.15
C LEU A 134 -16.21 -2.19 13.63
N GLY A 135 -15.86 -3.15 14.49
CA GLY A 135 -15.65 -2.91 15.92
C GLY A 135 -14.45 -2.00 16.19
N PHE A 136 -13.32 -2.30 15.54
CA PHE A 136 -12.10 -1.52 15.66
C PHE A 136 -12.31 -0.06 15.23
N ALA A 137 -12.94 0.15 14.07
CA ALA A 137 -13.19 1.48 13.50
C ALA A 137 -14.25 2.29 14.27
N GLY A 138 -14.99 1.66 15.19
CA GLY A 138 -16.06 2.30 15.95
C GLY A 138 -17.40 2.38 15.20
N ASP A 139 -17.52 1.72 14.05
CA ASP A 139 -18.77 1.59 13.30
C ASP A 139 -19.75 0.65 14.03
N LYS A 140 -19.23 -0.24 14.89
CA LYS A 140 -20.01 -1.05 15.82
C LYS A 140 -19.44 -0.98 17.24
N ARG A 141 -20.32 -1.04 18.24
CA ARG A 141 -19.90 -1.03 19.65
C ARG A 141 -19.26 -2.36 20.04
N PHE A 142 -18.03 -2.29 20.55
CA PHE A 142 -17.29 -3.38 21.16
C PHE A 142 -16.65 -2.90 22.47
N ALA A 143 -16.49 -3.80 23.45
CA ALA A 143 -15.93 -3.45 24.75
C ALA A 143 -14.44 -3.04 24.66
N TYR A 144 -13.68 -3.75 23.83
CA TYR A 144 -12.25 -3.53 23.63
C TYR A 144 -11.96 -3.47 22.12
N PRO A 145 -12.26 -2.34 21.47
CA PRO A 145 -12.16 -2.23 20.01
C PRO A 145 -10.73 -2.37 19.49
N ASP A 146 -9.75 -1.88 20.25
CA ASP A 146 -8.34 -1.87 19.82
C ASP A 146 -7.73 -3.27 19.79
N THR A 147 -8.14 -4.16 20.70
CA THR A 147 -7.62 -5.54 20.74
C THR A 147 -8.02 -6.36 19.51
N LEU A 148 -9.05 -5.92 18.76
CA LEU A 148 -9.48 -6.56 17.51
C LEU A 148 -8.41 -6.48 16.41
N VAL A 149 -7.43 -5.57 16.52
CA VAL A 149 -6.30 -5.50 15.60
C VAL A 149 -5.49 -6.81 15.62
N THR A 150 -5.27 -7.40 16.80
CA THR A 150 -4.55 -8.68 16.93
C THR A 150 -5.25 -9.78 16.13
N ASP A 151 -6.58 -9.84 16.19
CA ASP A 151 -7.37 -10.83 15.44
C ASP A 151 -7.29 -10.58 13.93
N ILE A 152 -7.44 -9.32 13.49
CA ILE A 152 -7.40 -8.96 12.06
C ILE A 152 -6.03 -9.26 11.46
N ILE A 153 -4.95 -8.93 12.17
CA ILE A 153 -3.59 -9.20 11.72
C ILE A 153 -3.29 -10.71 11.78
N GLY A 154 -3.77 -11.42 12.80
CA GLY A 154 -3.64 -12.88 12.88
C GLY A 154 -4.32 -13.60 11.72
N ASP A 155 -5.53 -13.18 11.37
CA ASP A 155 -6.29 -13.69 10.22
C ASP A 155 -5.49 -13.47 8.90
N GLY A 156 -4.90 -12.29 8.69
CA GLY A 156 -4.11 -12.00 7.49
C GLY A 156 -2.73 -12.68 7.43
N ILE A 157 -2.11 -12.95 8.59
CA ILE A 157 -0.89 -13.77 8.66
C ILE A 157 -1.19 -15.22 8.30
N GLY A 158 -2.31 -15.75 8.81
CA GLY A 158 -2.65 -17.17 8.72
C GLY A 158 -3.02 -17.66 7.32
N ASP A 159 -3.55 -16.78 6.46
CA ASP A 159 -4.05 -17.15 5.14
C ASP A 159 -3.88 -16.03 4.10
N GLU A 160 -3.39 -16.36 2.90
CA GLU A 160 -3.11 -15.39 1.83
C GLU A 160 -4.39 -14.86 1.16
N ASP A 161 -5.40 -15.70 0.95
CA ASP A 161 -6.66 -15.28 0.31
C ASP A 161 -7.41 -14.31 1.24
N LEU A 162 -7.44 -14.62 2.54
CA LEU A 162 -8.01 -13.73 3.55
C LEU A 162 -7.24 -12.41 3.67
N ARG A 163 -5.92 -12.45 3.50
CA ARG A 163 -5.09 -11.24 3.49
C ARG A 163 -5.46 -10.31 2.35
N VAL A 164 -5.58 -10.84 1.13
CA VAL A 164 -6.00 -10.05 -0.04
C VAL A 164 -7.40 -9.47 0.22
N ASP A 165 -8.33 -10.26 0.77
CA ASP A 165 -9.67 -9.78 1.11
C ASP A 165 -9.63 -8.69 2.20
N ILE A 166 -8.74 -8.78 3.18
CA ILE A 166 -8.55 -7.75 4.23
C ILE A 166 -8.21 -6.39 3.62
N PHE A 167 -7.28 -6.33 2.66
CA PHE A 167 -6.96 -5.07 1.98
C PHE A 167 -8.15 -4.54 1.16
N ALA A 168 -8.88 -5.43 0.48
CA ALA A 168 -10.09 -5.06 -0.24
C ALA A 168 -11.18 -4.49 0.70
N MET A 169 -11.37 -5.13 1.86
CA MET A 169 -12.31 -4.70 2.91
C MET A 169 -11.94 -3.34 3.49
N ILE A 170 -10.65 -3.07 3.70
CA ILE A 170 -10.17 -1.76 4.15
C ILE A 170 -10.44 -0.68 3.09
N MET A 171 -10.08 -0.92 1.82
CA MET A 171 -10.35 0.04 0.72
C MET A 171 -11.85 0.31 0.55
N LYS A 172 -12.69 -0.72 0.70
CA LYS A 172 -14.16 -0.58 0.76
C LYS A 172 -14.58 0.38 1.85
N GLN A 173 -14.12 0.18 3.09
CA GLN A 173 -14.53 0.98 4.24
C GLN A 173 -13.95 2.40 4.24
N LEU A 174 -12.92 2.66 3.44
CA LEU A 174 -12.40 4.01 3.16
C LEU A 174 -13.14 4.72 2.03
N THR A 175 -13.88 3.99 1.19
CA THR A 175 -14.61 4.54 0.05
C THR A 175 -15.96 5.10 0.50
N GLN A 176 -16.19 6.40 0.28
CA GLN A 176 -17.44 7.08 0.67
C GLN A 176 -17.80 6.93 2.16
N ASN A 177 -16.80 6.84 3.03
CA ASN A 177 -17.02 6.80 4.47
C ASN A 177 -17.46 8.19 4.98
N PRO A 178 -18.68 8.35 5.52
CA PRO A 178 -19.16 9.64 6.02
C PRO A 178 -18.55 10.00 7.38
N ASN A 179 -17.89 9.07 8.07
CA ASN A 179 -17.36 9.24 9.41
C ASN A 179 -15.82 9.35 9.37
N GLN A 180 -15.31 10.56 9.50
CA GLN A 180 -13.86 10.81 9.48
C GLN A 180 -13.10 10.01 10.55
N LYS A 181 -13.66 9.84 11.76
CA LYS A 181 -13.00 9.07 12.82
C LYS A 181 -12.87 7.60 12.43
N SER A 182 -13.91 7.04 11.83
CA SER A 182 -13.90 5.68 11.28
C SER A 182 -12.84 5.56 10.17
N ALA A 183 -12.82 6.50 9.23
CA ALA A 183 -11.81 6.53 8.17
C ALA A 183 -10.37 6.61 8.69
N ASP A 184 -10.10 7.46 9.69
CA ASP A 184 -8.77 7.56 10.32
C ASP A 184 -8.33 6.21 10.93
N ARG A 185 -9.26 5.48 11.55
CA ARG A 185 -8.96 4.14 12.06
C ARG A 185 -8.66 3.16 10.93
N TYR A 186 -9.41 3.18 9.83
CA TYR A 186 -9.12 2.32 8.67
C TYR A 186 -7.78 2.65 8.00
N TRP A 187 -7.36 3.91 7.94
CA TRP A 187 -6.01 4.27 7.47
C TRP A 187 -4.91 3.76 8.41
N ALA A 188 -5.11 3.85 9.73
CA ALA A 188 -4.19 3.26 10.70
C ALA A 188 -4.14 1.74 10.57
N LEU A 189 -5.28 1.08 10.36
CA LEU A 189 -5.33 -0.38 10.13
C LEU A 189 -4.58 -0.77 8.86
N LEU A 190 -4.74 -0.01 7.76
CA LEU A 190 -4.00 -0.23 6.51
C LEU A 190 -2.49 -0.19 6.75
N MET A 191 -2.02 0.80 7.51
CA MET A 191 -0.61 0.92 7.88
C MET A 191 -0.15 -0.30 8.67
N ILE A 192 -0.90 -0.70 9.70
CA ILE A 192 -0.54 -1.86 10.53
C ILE A 192 -0.50 -3.14 9.69
N CYS A 193 -1.44 -3.35 8.76
CA CYS A 193 -1.39 -4.46 7.81
C CYS A 193 -0.09 -4.45 6.99
N LEU A 194 0.29 -3.30 6.40
CA LEU A 194 1.51 -3.16 5.59
C LEU A 194 2.80 -3.41 6.38
N LEU A 195 2.80 -3.18 7.70
CA LEU A 195 3.94 -3.51 8.58
C LEU A 195 4.09 -5.02 8.84
N HIS A 196 3.02 -5.80 8.69
CA HIS A 196 3.01 -7.23 9.02
C HIS A 196 2.99 -8.13 7.78
N PHE A 197 2.42 -7.68 6.66
CA PHE A 197 2.32 -8.47 5.44
C PHE A 197 2.01 -7.62 4.19
N PRO A 198 2.43 -8.07 2.98
CA PRO A 198 2.09 -7.39 1.73
C PRO A 198 0.62 -7.60 1.31
N PRO A 199 0.04 -6.71 0.48
CA PRO A 199 -1.32 -6.86 -0.06
C PRO A 199 -1.60 -8.08 -0.95
N GLY A 200 -0.56 -8.75 -1.41
CA GLY A 200 -0.63 -9.79 -2.43
C GLY A 200 -0.50 -9.21 -3.85
N PRO A 201 0.15 -9.93 -4.78
CA PRO A 201 0.60 -9.38 -6.06
C PRO A 201 -0.53 -8.92 -6.98
N ALA A 202 -1.70 -9.56 -6.91
CA ALA A 202 -2.86 -9.19 -7.73
C ALA A 202 -3.51 -7.86 -7.29
N LEU A 203 -3.43 -7.53 -6.00
CA LEU A 203 -4.10 -6.37 -5.42
C LEU A 203 -3.15 -5.19 -5.15
N GLU A 204 -1.84 -5.43 -5.10
CA GLU A 204 -0.83 -4.47 -4.68
C GLU A 204 -0.90 -3.12 -5.43
N ASN A 205 -0.98 -3.15 -6.76
CA ASN A 205 -1.08 -1.93 -7.57
C ASN A 205 -2.38 -1.16 -7.31
N TYR A 206 -3.48 -1.86 -7.01
CA TYR A 206 -4.73 -1.21 -6.59
C TYR A 206 -4.55 -0.50 -5.25
N VAL A 207 -3.88 -1.12 -4.28
CA VAL A 207 -3.59 -0.49 -2.98
C VAL A 207 -2.69 0.73 -3.14
N HIS A 208 -1.64 0.66 -3.95
CA HIS A 208 -0.77 1.81 -4.25
C HIS A 208 -1.56 2.99 -4.83
N ILE A 209 -2.33 2.75 -5.89
CA ILE A 209 -3.12 3.80 -6.54
C ILE A 209 -4.22 4.32 -5.61
N PHE A 210 -4.83 3.45 -4.79
CA PHE A 210 -5.81 3.85 -3.80
C PHE A 210 -5.21 4.80 -2.76
N ILE A 211 -4.05 4.47 -2.19
CA ILE A 211 -3.32 5.34 -1.25
C ILE A 211 -3.01 6.68 -1.93
N ARG A 212 -2.44 6.67 -3.15
CA ARG A 212 -2.10 7.92 -3.86
C ARG A 212 -3.30 8.83 -4.08
N LYS A 213 -4.48 8.27 -4.37
CA LYS A 213 -5.70 9.03 -4.68
C LYS A 213 -6.49 9.46 -3.44
N HIS A 214 -6.51 8.64 -2.40
CA HIS A 214 -7.46 8.79 -1.30
C HIS A 214 -6.81 9.01 0.08
N ALA A 215 -5.53 8.67 0.27
CA ALA A 215 -4.89 8.86 1.56
C ALA A 215 -4.78 10.35 1.90
N PRO A 216 -5.21 10.77 3.11
CA PRO A 216 -5.06 12.15 3.55
C PRO A 216 -3.58 12.51 3.66
N GLY A 217 -3.25 13.79 3.47
CA GLY A 217 -1.87 14.30 3.43
C GLY A 217 -0.93 13.73 4.51
N PRO A 218 -1.31 13.70 5.80
CA PRO A 218 -0.46 13.14 6.86
C PRO A 218 -0.12 11.66 6.65
N TYR A 219 -1.02 10.87 6.07
CA TYR A 219 -0.82 9.43 5.90
C TYR A 219 -0.14 9.07 4.59
N LYS A 220 -0.33 9.90 3.55
CA LYS A 220 -0.05 9.54 2.16
C LYS A 220 1.41 9.15 1.91
N GLU A 221 2.36 9.95 2.38
CA GLU A 221 3.78 9.69 2.14
C GLU A 221 4.25 8.40 2.81
N GLU A 222 3.91 8.22 4.09
CA GLU A 222 4.35 7.07 4.84
C GLU A 222 3.61 5.79 4.39
N LEU A 223 2.30 5.84 4.13
CA LEU A 223 1.59 4.69 3.56
C LEU A 223 2.16 4.29 2.20
N THR A 224 2.51 5.27 1.35
CA THR A 224 3.12 4.98 0.05
C THR A 224 4.47 4.30 0.24
N ARG A 225 5.32 4.86 1.11
CA ARG A 225 6.62 4.29 1.46
C ARG A 225 6.49 2.86 2.00
N GLN A 226 5.56 2.64 2.92
CA GLN A 226 5.37 1.33 3.54
C GLN A 226 4.75 0.32 2.60
N CYS A 227 3.83 0.75 1.72
CA CYS A 227 3.29 -0.13 0.67
C CYS A 227 4.39 -0.65 -0.26
N HIS A 228 5.33 0.21 -0.66
CA HIS A 228 6.51 -0.21 -1.44
C HIS A 228 7.40 -1.20 -0.70
N LYS A 229 7.64 -0.94 0.59
CA LYS A 229 8.50 -1.79 1.40
C LYS A 229 7.83 -3.13 1.74
N ALA A 230 6.50 -3.18 1.83
CA ALA A 230 5.76 -4.38 2.23
C ALA A 230 6.05 -5.57 1.32
N ALA A 231 6.34 -5.35 0.03
CA ALA A 231 6.79 -6.39 -0.90
C ALA A 231 8.08 -7.12 -0.47
N TYR A 232 8.91 -6.48 0.37
CA TYR A 232 10.15 -7.02 0.91
C TYR A 232 10.05 -7.40 2.39
N VAL A 233 8.89 -7.14 3.01
CA VAL A 233 8.63 -7.55 4.39
C VAL A 233 8.27 -9.03 4.37
N ASN A 234 9.01 -9.83 5.14
CA ASN A 234 8.57 -11.18 5.44
C ASN A 234 7.28 -11.11 6.26
N VAL A 235 6.29 -11.91 5.87
CA VAL A 235 5.06 -12.07 6.66
C VAL A 235 5.43 -12.33 8.11
N ALA A 236 4.87 -11.53 9.01
CA ALA A 236 5.15 -11.64 10.44
C ALA A 236 4.85 -13.06 10.93
N ALA A 237 5.72 -13.61 11.78
CA ALA A 237 5.56 -14.98 12.29
C ALA A 237 4.38 -15.12 13.26
N SER A 238 3.95 -14.02 13.88
CA SER A 238 2.86 -13.98 14.84
C SER A 238 2.18 -12.60 14.82
N PRO A 239 0.88 -12.52 15.17
CA PRO A 239 0.20 -11.23 15.31
C PRO A 239 0.76 -10.40 16.48
N PRO A 240 0.58 -9.07 16.46
CA PRO A 240 0.99 -8.20 17.55
C PRO A 240 0.20 -8.51 18.83
N THR A 241 0.87 -8.48 19.97
CA THR A 241 0.19 -8.64 21.27
C THR A 241 -0.67 -7.43 21.58
N ALA A 242 -1.68 -7.61 22.44
CA ALA A 242 -2.57 -6.52 22.85
C ALA A 242 -1.82 -5.31 23.45
N GLU A 243 -0.67 -5.56 24.07
CA GLU A 243 0.20 -4.54 24.67
C GLU A 243 0.91 -3.67 23.63
N MET A 244 1.18 -4.20 22.43
CA MET A 244 1.82 -3.47 21.33
C MET A 244 0.83 -2.57 20.58
N ILE A 245 -0.47 -2.84 20.70
CA ILE A 245 -1.51 -2.14 19.91
C ILE A 245 -1.50 -0.62 20.11
N PRO A 246 -1.40 -0.07 21.34
CA PRO A 246 -1.33 1.37 21.53
C PRO A 246 -0.14 2.04 20.81
N GLU A 247 1.03 1.39 20.81
CA GLU A 247 2.23 1.89 20.13
C GLU A 247 2.08 1.76 18.61
N LEU A 248 1.52 0.66 18.11
CA LEU A 248 1.21 0.48 16.69
C LEU A 248 0.20 1.50 16.20
N LEU A 249 -0.84 1.80 16.98
CA LEU A 249 -1.82 2.83 16.65
C LEU A 249 -1.23 4.23 16.75
N SER A 250 -0.31 4.47 17.68
CA SER A 250 0.41 5.74 17.79
C SER A 250 1.35 5.97 16.60
N SER A 251 2.09 4.94 16.20
CA SER A 251 3.02 4.99 15.06
C SER A 251 2.30 4.99 13.70
N ALA A 252 1.21 4.25 13.57
CA ALA A 252 0.30 4.32 12.43
C ALA A 252 -0.54 5.61 12.42
N GLY A 253 -0.73 6.22 13.59
CA GLY A 253 -1.34 7.51 13.83
C GLY A 253 -0.36 8.65 13.60
N ILE A 254 0.13 8.74 12.36
CA ILE A 254 1.06 9.74 11.83
C ILE A 254 0.63 11.16 12.26
N VAL A 255 1.19 11.57 13.41
CA VAL A 255 1.19 12.84 14.13
C VAL A 255 0.00 13.77 13.87
N ASP A 256 -0.81 14.03 14.91
CA ASP A 256 -1.56 15.29 14.99
C ASP A 256 -0.58 16.43 14.71
N PRO A 257 -0.78 17.27 13.67
CA PRO A 257 0.11 18.40 13.38
C PRO A 257 0.34 19.36 14.57
N ARG A 258 -0.49 19.26 15.62
CA ARG A 258 -0.33 19.97 16.89
C ARG A 258 0.62 19.28 17.88
N ALA A 259 0.73 17.95 17.85
CA ALA A 259 1.62 17.19 18.73
C ALA A 259 3.10 17.27 18.31
N ALA A 260 3.39 17.49 17.02
CA ALA A 260 4.76 17.70 16.51
C ALA A 260 5.49 18.92 17.12
N ARG A 261 4.76 19.88 17.71
CA ARG A 261 5.36 21.07 18.36
C ARG A 261 5.80 20.83 19.81
N LEU A 262 5.39 19.71 20.42
CA LEU A 262 5.71 19.41 21.81
C LEU A 262 6.87 18.40 21.96
N SER A 263 7.21 17.64 20.91
CA SER A 263 8.36 16.72 20.93
C SER A 263 9.71 17.40 20.67
N GLY A 264 9.74 18.68 20.28
CA GLY A 264 10.96 19.48 20.16
C GLY A 264 11.60 19.89 21.50
N ALA A 265 11.04 19.48 22.64
CA ALA A 265 11.52 19.82 23.97
C ALA A 265 12.39 18.72 24.65
N PHE A 266 12.54 17.55 24.03
CA PHE A 266 13.41 16.47 24.53
C PHE A 266 14.49 16.13 23.50
N ASN A 267 15.37 17.10 23.25
CA ASN A 267 16.74 16.86 22.82
C ASN A 267 17.58 18.10 23.17
N ARG A 268 18.02 18.14 24.42
CA ARG A 268 19.27 18.75 24.88
C ARG A 268 19.95 17.78 25.83
#